data_AF-A0A8T5DUZ5-F1
#
_entry.id   AF-A0A8T5DUZ5-F1
#
_cell.length_a   1.000
_cell.length_b   1.000
_cell.length_c   1.000
_cell.angle_alpha   90.00
_cell.angle_beta   90.00
_cell.angle_gamma   90.00
#
_symmetry.space_group_name_H-M   'P 1'
#
loop_
_entity.id
_entity.type
_entity.pdbx_description
1 polymer ?
#
loop_
_entity_poly.entity_id
_entity_poly.type
_entity_poly.pdbx_seq_one_letter_code
_entity_poly.pdbx_strand_id
1 'polypeptide(L)'
;IILKADTLGSIEAAANLLKQKGIQIKKADIGDISKNDVLEAASQKEVIGAGFVLGFNVKCIDSVKKEAEKESIPVICHPVIYKIVEEYEEQIEVLKKKAEIEKLQGITWPGKFRILPQYIFRQSGPAIFGVEVLAGKIRANTHIMNKDGLVIGTIKSVEDAGKKLDEIKQGEQAALSVKGITIGRNAEGGDELYIDVPESSFKQLKGVKKLLNGQEKTTLNEIAEIHRREKEIWGI
;
A
#
# COMPACT_ATOMS: atom_id res chain seq x y z
N ILE A 1 -15.30 6.39 18.73
CA ILE A 1 -16.61 5.91 18.20
C ILE A 1 -17.79 6.65 18.83
N ILE A 2 -18.93 6.66 18.16
CA ILE A 2 -20.21 7.15 18.70
C ILE A 2 -21.10 5.95 19.04
N LEU A 3 -21.70 5.96 20.22
CA LEU A 3 -22.56 4.90 20.72
C LEU A 3 -23.98 5.42 20.91
N LYS A 4 -24.97 4.69 20.39
CA LYS A 4 -26.40 4.96 20.61
C LYS A 4 -27.07 3.72 21.20
N ALA A 5 -27.96 3.89 22.16
CA ALA A 5 -28.76 2.78 22.69
C ALA A 5 -30.17 3.20 23.11
N ASP A 6 -31.05 2.22 23.34
CA ASP A 6 -32.46 2.43 23.66
C ASP A 6 -32.71 2.92 25.10
N THR A 7 -31.88 2.49 26.06
CA THR A 7 -32.01 2.85 27.47
C THR A 7 -30.66 3.24 28.09
N LEU A 8 -30.69 3.91 29.24
CA LEU A 8 -29.49 4.24 30.00
C LEU A 8 -28.69 2.99 30.42
N GLY A 9 -29.38 1.94 30.89
CA GLY A 9 -28.73 0.68 31.28
C GLY A 9 -28.05 0.00 30.09
N SER A 10 -28.66 0.07 28.90
CA SER A 10 -28.06 -0.39 27.66
C SER A 10 -26.78 0.38 27.30
N ILE A 11 -26.78 1.70 27.48
CA ILE A 11 -25.57 2.53 27.27
C ILE A 11 -24.47 2.12 28.24
N GLU A 12 -24.78 1.98 29.52
CA GLU A 12 -23.77 1.64 30.54
C GLU A 12 -23.16 0.26 30.28
N ALA A 13 -24.00 -0.73 29.99
CA ALA A 13 -23.55 -2.07 29.63
C ALA A 13 -22.66 -2.02 28.38
N ALA A 14 -23.04 -1.22 27.39
CA ALA A 14 -22.28 -1.10 26.16
C ALA A 14 -20.98 -0.35 26.29
N ALA A 15 -21.00 0.75 27.02
CA ALA A 15 -19.82 1.54 27.29
C ALA A 15 -18.78 0.74 28.09
N ASN A 16 -19.23 -0.03 29.09
CA ASN A 16 -18.36 -0.87 29.90
C ASN A 16 -17.69 -1.97 29.07
N LEU A 17 -18.44 -2.70 28.23
CA LEU A 17 -17.87 -3.76 27.39
C LEU A 17 -16.85 -3.20 26.39
N LEU A 18 -17.20 -2.12 25.69
CA LEU A 18 -16.31 -1.47 24.73
C LEU A 18 -15.02 -0.98 25.42
N LYS A 19 -15.13 -0.41 26.63
CA LYS A 19 -13.99 0.03 27.42
C LYS A 19 -13.09 -1.12 27.87
N GLN A 20 -13.66 -2.27 28.27
CA GLN A 20 -12.89 -3.49 28.59
C GLN A 20 -12.09 -4.00 27.39
N LYS A 21 -12.62 -3.81 26.17
CA LYS A 21 -11.93 -4.11 24.90
C LYS A 21 -10.94 -3.02 24.45
N GLY A 22 -10.78 -1.95 25.23
CA GLY A 22 -9.89 -0.83 24.89
C GLY A 22 -10.44 0.11 23.81
N ILE A 23 -11.73 0.03 23.49
CA ILE A 23 -12.37 0.85 22.46
C ILE A 23 -12.78 2.19 23.05
N GLN A 24 -12.32 3.29 22.45
CA GLN A 24 -12.57 4.64 22.93
C GLN A 24 -13.89 5.21 22.41
N ILE A 25 -14.77 5.56 23.34
CA ILE A 25 -16.07 6.16 23.07
C ILE A 25 -15.93 7.69 23.16
N LYS A 26 -16.26 8.37 22.07
CA LYS A 26 -16.27 9.85 22.00
C LYS A 26 -17.58 10.40 22.55
N LYS A 27 -18.69 9.74 22.24
CA LYS A 27 -20.04 10.15 22.61
C LYS A 27 -20.92 8.91 22.80
N ALA A 28 -21.73 8.91 23.83
CA ALA A 28 -22.73 7.88 24.10
C ALA A 28 -24.05 8.57 24.44
N ASP A 29 -25.15 8.20 23.78
CA ASP A 29 -26.41 8.90 23.94
C ASP A 29 -27.64 8.01 23.66
N ILE A 30 -28.78 8.35 24.25
CA ILE A 30 -30.02 7.55 24.16
C ILE A 30 -30.76 7.86 22.86
N GLY A 31 -31.45 6.86 22.32
CA GLY A 31 -32.31 6.96 21.16
C GLY A 31 -31.66 6.46 19.86
N ASP A 32 -32.47 6.44 18.80
CA ASP A 32 -32.05 5.96 17.49
C ASP A 32 -30.89 6.78 16.90
N ILE A 33 -30.15 6.16 15.97
CA ILE A 33 -29.05 6.84 15.28
C ILE A 33 -29.63 7.93 14.37
N SER A 34 -29.01 9.10 14.42
CA SER A 34 -29.33 10.23 13.57
C SER A 34 -28.25 10.47 12.51
N LYS A 35 -28.57 11.28 11.49
CA LYS A 35 -27.57 11.73 10.51
C LYS A 35 -26.44 12.55 11.16
N ASN A 36 -26.74 13.29 12.21
CA ASN A 36 -25.73 14.06 12.93
C ASN A 36 -24.68 13.16 13.59
N ASP A 37 -25.08 11.97 14.07
CA ASP A 37 -24.14 10.99 14.61
C ASP A 37 -23.18 10.49 13.52
N VAL A 38 -23.67 10.28 12.28
CA VAL A 38 -22.81 9.92 11.15
C VAL A 38 -21.80 11.04 10.83
N LEU A 39 -22.28 12.29 10.74
CA LEU A 39 -21.41 13.45 10.46
C LEU A 39 -20.36 13.67 11.55
N GLU A 40 -20.74 13.48 12.81
CA GLU A 40 -19.83 13.60 13.94
C GLU A 40 -18.78 12.48 13.95
N ALA A 41 -19.16 11.25 13.57
CA ALA A 41 -18.21 10.15 13.37
C ALA A 41 -17.28 10.41 12.17
N ALA A 42 -17.78 11.06 11.11
CA ALA A 42 -16.98 11.41 9.93
C ALA A 42 -15.80 12.32 10.24
N SER A 43 -15.90 13.16 11.28
CA SER A 43 -14.78 13.97 11.77
C SER A 43 -13.57 13.15 12.26
N GLN A 44 -13.71 11.83 12.44
CA GLN A 44 -12.67 10.92 12.93
C GLN A 44 -12.33 9.80 11.94
N LYS A 45 -12.79 9.88 10.69
CA LYS A 45 -12.64 8.81 9.68
C LYS A 45 -11.19 8.46 9.32
N GLU A 46 -10.26 9.41 9.46
CA GLU A 46 -8.83 9.22 9.16
C GLU A 46 -8.14 8.32 10.21
N VAL A 47 -8.70 8.23 11.41
CA VAL A 47 -8.14 7.38 12.48
C VAL A 47 -8.84 6.03 12.42
N ILE A 48 -8.08 4.99 12.06
CA ILE A 48 -8.58 3.61 12.01
C ILE A 48 -9.20 3.25 13.36
N GLY A 49 -10.50 2.95 13.34
CA GLY A 49 -11.27 2.57 14.51
C GLY A 49 -11.96 3.67 15.29
N ALA A 50 -11.81 4.94 14.90
CA ALA A 50 -12.48 6.05 15.58
C ALA A 50 -13.79 6.48 14.89
N GLY A 51 -13.84 6.46 13.55
CA GLY A 51 -14.98 6.89 12.73
C GLY A 51 -16.07 5.82 12.55
N PHE A 52 -16.71 5.40 13.64
CA PHE A 52 -17.79 4.40 13.63
C PHE A 52 -18.98 4.89 14.45
N VAL A 53 -20.19 4.46 14.05
CA VAL A 53 -21.41 4.60 14.85
C VAL A 53 -21.92 3.21 15.23
N LEU A 54 -22.04 2.96 16.52
CA LEU A 54 -22.51 1.69 17.08
C LEU A 54 -23.89 1.89 17.72
N GLY A 55 -24.86 1.06 17.35
CA GLY A 55 -26.23 1.11 17.83
C GLY A 55 -26.63 -0.17 18.58
N PHE A 56 -26.81 -0.08 19.90
CA PHE A 56 -27.28 -1.20 20.71
C PHE A 56 -28.79 -1.13 20.94
N ASN A 57 -29.51 -2.13 20.42
CA ASN A 57 -30.98 -2.20 20.48
C ASN A 57 -31.71 -0.97 19.90
N VAL A 58 -31.11 -0.30 18.92
CA VAL A 58 -31.68 0.87 18.23
C VAL A 58 -31.85 0.62 16.74
N LYS A 59 -32.75 1.37 16.11
CA LYS A 59 -33.02 1.25 14.67
C LYS A 59 -32.00 2.05 13.87
N CYS A 60 -31.59 1.48 12.74
CA CYS A 60 -30.88 2.20 11.68
C CYS A 60 -31.83 2.42 10.51
N ILE A 61 -32.41 3.62 10.43
CA ILE A 61 -33.30 4.01 9.34
C ILE A 61 -32.52 4.18 8.02
N ASP A 62 -33.19 4.02 6.88
CA ASP A 62 -32.53 4.06 5.57
C ASP A 62 -31.85 5.40 5.26
N SER A 63 -32.39 6.50 5.80
CA SER A 63 -31.79 7.82 5.63
C SER A 63 -30.42 7.96 6.32
N VAL A 64 -30.18 7.20 7.40
CA VAL A 64 -28.88 7.11 8.08
C VAL A 64 -27.93 6.24 7.27
N LYS A 65 -28.40 5.09 6.77
CA LYS A 65 -27.57 4.19 5.94
C LYS A 65 -27.05 4.92 4.70
N LYS A 66 -27.91 5.67 4.01
CA LYS A 66 -27.52 6.49 2.86
C LYS A 66 -26.48 7.55 3.20
N GLU A 67 -26.60 8.20 4.36
CA GLU A 67 -25.62 9.19 4.81
C GLU A 67 -24.29 8.53 5.18
N ALA A 68 -24.36 7.36 5.83
CA ALA A 68 -23.21 6.54 6.20
C ALA A 68 -22.41 6.08 4.96
N GLU A 69 -23.10 5.62 3.91
CA GLU A 69 -22.48 5.28 2.63
C GLU A 69 -21.81 6.50 1.99
N LYS A 70 -22.51 7.65 1.97
CA LYS A 70 -21.98 8.90 1.41
C LYS A 70 -20.71 9.37 2.12
N GLU A 71 -20.69 9.34 3.44
CA GLU A 71 -19.56 9.78 4.25
C GLU A 71 -18.50 8.67 4.46
N SER A 72 -18.76 7.45 3.95
CA SER A 72 -17.93 6.25 4.14
C SER A 72 -17.70 5.90 5.62
N ILE A 73 -18.76 6.00 6.42
CA ILE A 73 -18.75 5.71 7.86
C ILE A 73 -19.50 4.43 8.14
N PRO A 74 -18.86 3.42 8.75
CA PRO A 74 -19.57 2.21 9.12
C PRO A 74 -20.56 2.46 10.26
N VAL A 75 -21.78 1.95 10.08
CA VAL A 75 -22.84 1.97 11.07
C VAL A 75 -23.23 0.54 11.39
N ILE A 76 -23.06 0.13 12.64
CA ILE A 76 -23.33 -1.24 13.11
C ILE A 76 -24.46 -1.18 14.12
N CYS A 77 -25.59 -1.81 13.82
CA CYS A 77 -26.72 -1.88 14.72
C CYS A 77 -27.11 -3.32 15.01
N HIS A 78 -27.16 -3.69 16.29
CA HIS A 78 -27.59 -5.03 16.67
C HIS A 78 -28.33 -5.00 18.03
N PRO A 79 -29.35 -5.86 18.23
CA PRO A 79 -29.99 -6.04 19.54
C PRO A 79 -29.11 -6.82 20.54
N VAL A 80 -27.95 -7.31 20.13
CA VAL A 80 -27.03 -8.11 20.96
C VAL A 80 -25.68 -7.45 20.91
N ILE A 81 -25.20 -6.97 22.06
CA ILE A 81 -23.99 -6.16 22.11
C ILE A 81 -22.73 -6.89 21.64
N TYR A 82 -22.56 -8.18 21.97
CA TYR A 82 -21.39 -8.93 21.54
C TYR A 82 -21.24 -8.98 20.02
N LYS A 83 -22.36 -9.01 19.30
CA LYS A 83 -22.37 -8.96 17.83
C LYS A 83 -21.88 -7.63 17.27
N ILE A 84 -22.19 -6.53 17.96
CA ILE A 84 -21.67 -5.20 17.61
C ILE A 84 -20.15 -5.17 17.75
N VAL A 85 -19.63 -5.73 18.85
CA VAL A 85 -18.19 -5.76 19.11
C VAL A 85 -17.48 -6.67 18.12
N GLU A 86 -18.02 -7.86 17.85
CA GLU A 86 -17.50 -8.80 16.85
C GLU A 86 -17.42 -8.15 15.46
N GLU A 87 -18.52 -7.57 14.98
CA GLU A 87 -18.57 -6.92 13.67
C GLU A 87 -17.64 -5.70 13.59
N TYR A 88 -17.53 -4.93 14.68
CA TYR A 88 -16.55 -3.85 14.78
C TYR A 88 -15.12 -4.39 14.64
N GLU A 89 -14.75 -5.40 15.43
CA GLU A 89 -13.41 -6.00 15.38
C GLU A 89 -13.08 -6.56 13.98
N GLU A 90 -14.04 -7.23 13.33
CA GLU A 90 -13.90 -7.74 11.96
C GLU A 90 -13.65 -6.61 10.94
N GLN A 91 -14.43 -5.53 10.98
CA GLN A 91 -14.25 -4.40 10.08
C GLN A 91 -12.91 -3.69 10.32
N ILE A 92 -12.46 -3.57 11.57
CA ILE A 92 -11.15 -3.02 11.88
C ILE A 92 -10.03 -3.87 11.28
N GLU A 93 -10.13 -5.19 11.36
CA GLU A 93 -9.14 -6.09 10.77
C GLU A 93 -9.08 -5.93 9.24
N VAL A 94 -10.24 -5.80 8.59
CA VAL A 94 -10.33 -5.51 7.14
C VAL A 94 -9.69 -4.17 6.80
N LEU A 95 -10.00 -3.10 7.55
CA LEU A 95 -9.43 -1.77 7.33
C LEU A 95 -7.91 -1.76 7.56
N LYS A 96 -7.41 -2.46 8.59
CA LYS A 96 -5.97 -2.62 8.83
C LYS A 96 -5.28 -3.32 7.67
N LYS A 97 -5.82 -4.45 7.22
CA LYS A 97 -5.29 -5.20 6.06
C LYS A 97 -5.30 -4.34 4.81
N LYS A 98 -6.38 -3.61 4.55
CA LYS A 98 -6.48 -2.70 3.41
C LYS A 98 -5.42 -1.59 3.49
N ALA A 99 -5.29 -0.94 4.64
CA ALA A 99 -4.28 0.09 4.85
C ALA A 99 -2.85 -0.47 4.72
N GLU A 100 -2.60 -1.70 5.13
CA GLU A 100 -1.33 -2.39 4.93
C GLU A 100 -1.05 -2.65 3.45
N ILE A 101 -2.05 -3.15 2.69
CA ILE A 101 -1.93 -3.36 1.25
C ILE A 101 -1.72 -2.04 0.51
N GLU A 102 -2.49 -1.00 0.81
CA GLU A 102 -2.35 0.34 0.21
C GLU A 102 -0.97 0.93 0.49
N LYS A 103 -0.46 0.77 1.73
CA LYS A 103 0.91 1.15 2.07
C LYS A 103 1.94 0.43 1.20
N LEU A 104 1.70 -0.81 0.80
CA LEU A 104 2.60 -1.60 -0.05
C LEU A 104 2.46 -1.31 -1.55
N GLN A 105 1.28 -0.87 -2.02
CA GLN A 105 1.03 -0.61 -3.44
C GLN A 105 1.80 0.61 -3.98
N GLY A 106 2.06 1.62 -3.13
CA GLY A 106 2.85 2.79 -3.51
C GLY A 106 4.37 2.62 -3.37
N ILE A 107 4.84 1.45 -2.92
CA ILE A 107 6.27 1.20 -2.70
C ILE A 107 6.91 0.71 -3.99
N THR A 108 7.94 1.43 -4.44
CA THR A 108 8.87 0.92 -5.45
C THR A 108 9.76 -0.13 -4.81
N TRP A 109 9.59 -1.38 -5.25
CA TRP A 109 10.39 -2.52 -4.76
C TRP A 109 11.82 -2.49 -5.33
N PRO A 110 12.82 -3.00 -4.60
CA PRO A 110 14.16 -3.14 -5.13
C PRO A 110 14.15 -4.12 -6.31
N GLY A 111 14.97 -3.83 -7.31
CA GLY A 111 15.14 -4.71 -8.46
C GLY A 111 16.52 -4.53 -9.07
N LYS A 112 17.11 -5.63 -9.52
CA LYS A 112 18.38 -5.68 -10.23
C LYS A 112 18.22 -6.62 -11.42
N PHE A 113 18.62 -6.19 -12.60
CA PHE A 113 18.50 -6.98 -13.82
C PHE A 113 19.71 -6.78 -14.72
N ARG A 114 19.95 -7.76 -15.60
CA ARG A 114 21.00 -7.72 -16.61
C ARG A 114 20.40 -7.57 -17.99
N ILE A 115 20.96 -6.70 -18.83
CA ILE A 115 20.63 -6.62 -20.26
C ILE A 115 21.22 -7.85 -20.96
N LEU A 116 20.41 -8.62 -21.68
CA LEU A 116 20.89 -9.76 -22.43
C LEU A 116 21.54 -9.29 -23.75
N PRO A 117 22.86 -9.48 -23.96
CA PRO A 117 23.56 -8.94 -25.12
C PRO A 117 22.99 -9.39 -26.47
N GLN A 118 22.47 -10.63 -26.50
CA GLN A 118 21.97 -11.26 -27.72
C GLN A 118 20.53 -10.84 -28.07
N TYR A 119 19.86 -10.09 -27.20
CA TYR A 119 18.45 -9.75 -27.32
C TYR A 119 18.23 -8.24 -27.31
N ILE A 120 18.94 -7.52 -28.18
CA ILE A 120 18.73 -6.08 -28.38
C ILE A 120 17.88 -5.89 -29.64
N PHE A 121 16.58 -5.64 -29.47
CA PHE A 121 15.63 -5.51 -30.57
C PHE A 121 15.57 -4.09 -31.14
N ARG A 122 15.78 -3.09 -30.28
CA ARG A 122 15.79 -1.67 -30.64
C ARG A 122 16.71 -0.89 -29.72
N GLN A 123 17.64 -0.14 -30.29
CA GLN A 123 18.65 0.58 -29.50
C GLN A 123 18.10 1.82 -28.78
N SER A 124 17.12 2.54 -29.35
CA SER A 124 16.55 3.74 -28.73
C SER A 124 15.16 4.12 -29.27
N GLY A 125 14.46 4.98 -28.53
CA GLY A 125 13.26 5.69 -28.98
C GLY A 125 11.90 4.96 -29.00
N PRO A 126 11.49 4.14 -28.00
CA PRO A 126 12.18 3.64 -26.82
C PRO A 126 13.12 2.46 -27.16
N ALA A 127 14.13 2.22 -26.33
CA ALA A 127 14.95 1.01 -26.46
C ALA A 127 14.12 -0.22 -26.09
N ILE A 128 14.31 -1.32 -26.81
CA ILE A 128 13.64 -2.59 -26.56
C ILE A 128 14.71 -3.67 -26.50
N PHE A 129 14.84 -4.33 -25.36
CA PHE A 129 15.85 -5.37 -25.16
C PHE A 129 15.38 -6.41 -24.13
N GLY A 130 15.88 -7.63 -24.28
CA GLY A 130 15.69 -8.72 -23.34
C GLY A 130 16.52 -8.49 -22.07
N VAL A 131 15.95 -8.87 -20.93
CA VAL A 131 16.62 -8.80 -19.63
C VAL A 131 16.46 -10.11 -18.88
N GLU A 132 17.36 -10.34 -17.92
CA GLU A 132 17.22 -11.35 -16.87
C GLU A 132 17.17 -10.65 -15.52
N VAL A 133 16.15 -10.95 -14.71
CA VAL A 133 16.04 -10.38 -13.37
C VAL A 133 16.97 -11.13 -12.43
N LEU A 134 17.99 -10.42 -11.93
CA LEU A 134 18.98 -10.97 -11.00
C LEU A 134 18.46 -10.98 -9.56
N ALA A 135 17.66 -9.99 -9.17
CA ALA A 135 17.06 -9.91 -7.85
C ALA A 135 15.84 -8.97 -7.84
N GLY A 136 14.89 -9.25 -6.94
CA GLY A 136 13.73 -8.41 -6.71
C GLY A 136 12.71 -8.44 -7.84
N LYS A 137 12.07 -7.29 -8.10
CA LYS A 137 10.93 -7.18 -9.03
C LYS A 137 11.08 -5.98 -9.95
N ILE A 138 10.69 -6.16 -11.21
CA ILE A 138 10.71 -5.12 -12.23
C ILE A 138 9.28 -4.90 -12.72
N ARG A 139 8.85 -3.64 -12.77
CA ARG A 139 7.50 -3.24 -13.18
C ARG A 139 7.54 -2.10 -14.19
N ALA A 140 6.49 -1.97 -14.98
CA ALA A 140 6.30 -0.78 -15.81
C ALA A 140 6.22 0.50 -14.95
N ASN A 141 6.52 1.64 -15.56
CA ASN A 141 6.53 2.97 -14.94
C ASN A 141 7.53 3.13 -13.78
N THR A 142 8.59 2.34 -13.74
CA THR A 142 9.70 2.48 -12.79
C THR A 142 10.92 3.11 -13.44
N HIS A 143 11.64 3.94 -12.69
CA HIS A 143 12.92 4.49 -13.10
C HIS A 143 14.02 3.44 -12.93
N ILE A 144 15.01 3.47 -13.81
CA ILE A 144 16.19 2.61 -13.74
C ILE A 144 17.45 3.44 -13.65
N MET A 145 18.41 2.95 -12.87
CA MET A 145 19.70 3.58 -12.67
C MET A 145 20.86 2.63 -12.95
N ASN A 146 22.01 3.18 -13.30
CA ASN A 146 23.26 2.44 -13.45
C ASN A 146 23.97 2.25 -12.09
N LYS A 147 25.14 1.61 -12.10
CA LYS A 147 25.98 1.35 -10.91
C LYS A 147 26.52 2.62 -10.24
N ASP A 148 26.47 3.75 -10.94
CA ASP A 148 26.93 5.05 -10.45
C ASP A 148 25.79 5.88 -9.84
N GLY A 149 24.55 5.40 -9.90
CA GLY A 149 23.37 6.09 -9.38
C GLY A 149 22.71 7.05 -10.36
N LEU A 150 23.20 7.13 -11.60
CA LEU A 150 22.58 7.94 -12.63
C LEU A 150 21.32 7.26 -13.13
N VAL A 151 20.18 7.97 -13.09
CA VAL A 151 18.93 7.51 -13.70
C VAL A 151 19.06 7.59 -15.22
N ILE A 152 19.03 6.44 -15.88
CA ILE A 152 19.26 6.31 -17.33
C ILE A 152 18.01 5.97 -18.13
N GLY A 153 16.85 5.77 -17.46
CA GLY A 153 15.62 5.51 -18.19
C GLY A 153 14.39 5.27 -17.33
N THR A 154 13.27 5.04 -18.00
CA THR A 154 11.99 4.65 -17.40
C THR A 154 11.39 3.49 -18.18
N ILE A 155 11.04 2.42 -17.48
CA ILE A 155 10.38 1.24 -18.08
C ILE A 155 8.96 1.63 -18.48
N LYS A 156 8.59 1.39 -19.74
CA LYS A 156 7.27 1.65 -20.31
C LYS A 156 6.41 0.41 -20.37
N SER A 157 7.00 -0.73 -20.68
CA SER A 157 6.33 -2.03 -20.61
C SER A 157 7.32 -3.14 -20.30
N VAL A 158 6.78 -4.19 -19.69
CA VAL A 158 7.42 -5.48 -19.51
C VAL A 158 6.61 -6.47 -20.35
N GLU A 159 7.26 -7.22 -21.23
CA GLU A 159 6.59 -8.08 -22.20
C GLU A 159 7.25 -9.46 -22.26
N ASP A 160 6.46 -10.52 -22.17
CA ASP A 160 6.89 -11.89 -22.41
C ASP A 160 6.09 -12.47 -23.59
N ALA A 161 6.81 -12.97 -24.60
CA ALA A 161 6.24 -13.49 -25.85
C ALA A 161 5.14 -12.59 -26.47
N GLY A 162 5.31 -11.26 -26.38
CA GLY A 162 4.36 -10.26 -26.91
C GLY A 162 3.14 -9.97 -26.02
N LYS A 163 3.05 -10.59 -24.83
CA LYS A 163 2.03 -10.27 -23.82
C LYS A 163 2.60 -9.31 -22.78
N LYS A 164 1.86 -8.24 -22.49
CA LYS A 164 2.22 -7.30 -21.42
C LYS A 164 2.04 -7.98 -20.06
N LEU A 165 3.05 -7.83 -19.20
CA LEU A 165 3.06 -8.28 -17.82
C LEU A 165 3.05 -7.07 -16.87
N ASP A 166 2.43 -7.25 -15.72
CA ASP A 166 2.45 -6.24 -14.65
C ASP A 166 3.81 -6.18 -13.96
N GLU A 167 4.43 -7.35 -13.76
CA GLU A 167 5.72 -7.50 -13.11
C GLU A 167 6.47 -8.74 -13.63
N ILE A 168 7.79 -8.69 -13.53
CA ILE A 168 8.68 -9.86 -13.61
C ILE A 168 9.54 -9.93 -12.34
N LYS A 169 9.92 -11.15 -11.95
CA LYS A 169 10.62 -11.48 -10.71
C LYS A 169 11.96 -12.13 -10.98
N GLN A 170 12.77 -12.22 -9.93
CA GLN A 170 14.06 -12.91 -9.95
C GLN A 170 14.01 -14.25 -10.71
N GLY A 171 14.96 -14.44 -11.63
CA GLY A 171 15.12 -15.62 -12.47
C GLY A 171 14.30 -15.58 -13.76
N GLU A 172 13.31 -14.69 -13.86
CA GLU A 172 12.52 -14.54 -15.08
C GLU A 172 13.26 -13.69 -16.13
N GLN A 173 12.96 -13.97 -17.39
CA GLN A 173 13.45 -13.22 -18.53
C GLN A 173 12.27 -12.64 -19.30
N ALA A 174 12.39 -11.39 -19.75
CA ALA A 174 11.36 -10.71 -20.53
C ALA A 174 11.98 -9.58 -21.36
N ALA A 175 11.22 -9.03 -22.30
CA ALA A 175 11.58 -7.82 -23.01
C ALA A 175 11.12 -6.58 -22.21
N LEU A 176 12.01 -5.59 -22.08
CA LEU A 176 11.67 -4.28 -21.55
C LEU A 176 11.63 -3.26 -22.68
N SER A 177 10.58 -2.43 -22.70
CA SER A 177 10.55 -1.19 -23.47
C SER A 177 10.94 -0.05 -22.54
N VAL A 178 12.05 0.63 -22.80
CA VAL A 178 12.62 1.64 -21.90
C VAL A 178 12.82 2.97 -22.62
N LYS A 179 12.23 4.04 -22.07
CA LYS A 179 12.42 5.41 -22.56
C LYS A 179 13.62 6.05 -21.86
N GLY A 180 14.46 6.76 -22.61
CA GLY A 180 15.61 7.53 -22.08
C GLY A 180 16.96 6.81 -22.19
N ILE A 181 16.94 5.48 -22.28
CA ILE A 181 18.14 4.67 -22.48
C ILE A 181 18.43 4.50 -23.99
N THR A 182 19.71 4.40 -24.34
CA THR A 182 20.24 4.14 -25.68
C THR A 182 21.34 3.09 -25.58
N ILE A 183 21.05 1.89 -26.08
CA ILE A 183 22.03 0.77 -26.08
C ILE A 183 23.16 1.09 -27.06
N GLY A 184 24.41 0.99 -26.60
CA GLY A 184 25.63 1.40 -27.31
C GLY A 184 26.06 2.85 -27.03
N ARG A 185 25.40 3.56 -26.11
CA ARG A 185 25.80 4.91 -25.68
C ARG A 185 25.84 5.09 -24.18
N ASN A 186 24.72 4.85 -23.50
CA ASN A 186 24.60 5.00 -22.05
C ASN A 186 24.22 3.70 -21.34
N ALA A 187 24.18 2.59 -22.07
CA ALA A 187 24.14 1.23 -21.58
C ALA A 187 24.62 0.28 -22.69
N GLU A 188 25.08 -0.90 -22.32
CA GLU A 188 25.52 -1.96 -23.21
C GLU A 188 24.88 -3.31 -22.89
N GLY A 189 24.98 -4.25 -23.83
CA GLY A 189 24.61 -5.63 -23.57
C GLY A 189 25.50 -6.22 -22.48
N GLY A 190 24.89 -6.82 -21.45
CA GLY A 190 25.60 -7.37 -20.29
C GLY A 190 25.62 -6.45 -19.07
N ASP A 191 25.25 -5.18 -19.24
CA ASP A 191 25.15 -4.24 -18.12
C ASP A 191 24.12 -4.71 -17.09
N GLU A 192 24.47 -4.50 -15.83
CA GLU A 192 23.56 -4.70 -14.70
C GLU A 192 23.04 -3.34 -14.24
N LEU A 193 21.72 -3.23 -14.21
CA LEU A 193 20.99 -2.02 -13.86
C LEU A 193 20.09 -2.29 -12.65
N TYR A 194 19.73 -1.21 -11.97
CA TYR A 194 18.91 -1.23 -10.77
C TYR A 194 17.62 -0.46 -11.00
N ILE A 195 16.57 -0.85 -10.27
CA ILE A 195 15.42 0.03 -10.06
C ILE A 195 15.88 1.19 -9.17
N ASP A 196 15.62 2.41 -9.62
CA ASP A 196 15.80 3.62 -8.83
C ASP A 196 14.68 3.71 -7.79
N VAL A 197 14.97 3.23 -6.57
CA VAL A 197 14.01 3.17 -5.46
C VAL A 197 13.99 4.53 -4.77
N PRO A 198 12.85 5.26 -4.77
CA PRO A 198 12.77 6.56 -4.11
C PRO A 198 13.06 6.46 -2.60
N GLU A 199 13.62 7.53 -2.01
CA GLU A 199 13.96 7.57 -0.58
C GLU A 199 12.74 7.26 0.31
N SER A 200 11.54 7.68 -0.09
CA SER A 200 10.29 7.36 0.60
C SER A 200 10.00 5.86 0.62
N SER A 201 10.08 5.19 -0.54
CA SER A 201 9.92 3.75 -0.67
C SER A 201 11.01 3.00 0.11
N PHE A 202 12.25 3.47 0.08
CA PHE A 202 13.33 2.89 0.86
C PHE A 202 13.04 2.92 2.37
N LYS A 203 12.58 4.06 2.90
CA LYS A 203 12.19 4.20 4.32
C LYS A 203 11.02 3.28 4.68
N GLN A 204 10.02 3.16 3.81
CA GLN A 204 8.90 2.23 4.02
C GLN A 204 9.39 0.77 4.03
N LEU A 205 10.25 0.39 3.08
CA LEU A 205 10.83 -0.95 2.98
C LEU A 205 11.67 -1.34 4.20
N LYS A 206 12.37 -0.39 4.84
CA LYS A 206 13.04 -0.62 6.14
C LYS A 206 12.04 -1.05 7.22
N GLY A 207 10.87 -0.43 7.26
CA GLY A 207 9.79 -0.76 8.21
C GLY A 207 9.18 -2.14 7.98
N VAL A 208 9.16 -2.62 6.73
CA VAL A 208 8.61 -3.93 6.34
C VAL A 208 9.68 -4.94 5.94
N LYS A 209 10.91 -4.83 6.48
CA LYS A 209 12.07 -5.65 6.11
C LYS A 209 11.84 -7.16 6.22
N LYS A 210 10.86 -7.60 7.01
CA LYS A 210 10.46 -9.02 7.13
C LYS A 210 9.82 -9.58 5.85
N LEU A 211 9.24 -8.72 5.02
CA LEU A 211 8.60 -9.10 3.75
C LEU A 211 9.61 -9.29 2.60
N LEU A 212 10.85 -8.79 2.76
CA LEU A 212 11.90 -8.92 1.76
C LEU A 212 12.64 -10.24 1.90
N ASN A 213 12.87 -10.91 0.78
CA ASN A 213 13.75 -12.08 0.71
C ASN A 213 15.23 -11.69 0.86
N GLY A 214 16.12 -12.68 0.95
CA GLY A 214 17.55 -12.44 1.16
C GLY A 214 18.19 -11.58 0.07
N GLN A 215 17.87 -11.84 -1.20
CA GLN A 215 18.44 -11.09 -2.32
C GLN A 215 17.86 -9.68 -2.44
N GLU A 216 16.55 -9.52 -2.21
CA GLU A 216 15.90 -8.21 -2.17
C GLU A 216 16.53 -7.30 -1.10
N LYS A 217 16.88 -7.86 0.07
CA LYS A 217 17.59 -7.12 1.12
C LYS A 217 18.98 -6.68 0.68
N THR A 218 19.73 -7.58 0.03
CA THR A 218 21.07 -7.28 -0.49
C THR A 218 20.98 -6.19 -1.56
N THR A 219 20.09 -6.32 -2.55
CA THR A 219 19.89 -5.32 -3.59
C THR A 219 19.42 -3.98 -3.03
N LEU A 220 18.54 -3.98 -2.03
CA LEU A 220 18.12 -2.74 -1.37
C LEU A 220 19.29 -2.04 -0.66
N ASN A 221 20.21 -2.79 -0.07
CA ASN A 221 21.44 -2.24 0.52
C ASN A 221 22.38 -1.70 -0.57
N GLU A 222 22.59 -2.43 -1.67
CA GLU A 222 23.39 -1.96 -2.81
C GLU A 222 22.85 -0.63 -3.35
N ILE A 223 21.52 -0.52 -3.54
CA ILE A 223 20.84 0.72 -3.95
C ILE A 223 21.10 1.85 -2.95
N ALA A 224 21.03 1.57 -1.65
CA ALA A 224 21.31 2.57 -0.62
C ALA A 224 22.76 3.05 -0.67
N GLU A 225 23.72 2.14 -0.87
CA GLU A 225 25.13 2.48 -1.01
C GLU A 225 25.39 3.33 -2.24
N ILE A 226 24.74 3.03 -3.37
CA ILE A 226 24.81 3.83 -4.60
C ILE A 226 24.35 5.27 -4.33
N HIS A 227 23.16 5.48 -3.77
CA HIS A 227 22.67 6.83 -3.48
C HIS A 227 23.50 7.57 -2.41
N ARG A 228 24.05 6.85 -1.43
CA ARG A 228 24.86 7.46 -0.35
C ARG A 228 26.23 7.96 -0.81
N ARG A 229 26.70 7.56 -1.99
CA ARG A 229 27.91 8.16 -2.59
C ARG A 229 27.71 9.65 -2.91
N GLU A 230 26.51 10.05 -3.29
CA GLU A 230 26.16 11.45 -3.57
C GLU A 230 25.52 12.14 -2.36
N LYS A 231 24.66 11.45 -1.60
CA LYS A 231 23.96 11.99 -0.43
C LYS A 231 24.15 11.08 0.78
N GLU A 232 25.14 11.37 1.61
CA GLU A 232 25.54 10.54 2.78
C GLU A 232 24.37 10.16 3.70
N ILE A 233 23.42 11.09 3.92
CA ILE A 233 22.24 10.89 4.76
C ILE A 233 21.04 10.25 4.05
N TRP A 234 21.20 9.73 2.83
CA TRP A 234 20.10 9.14 2.07
C TRP A 234 19.54 7.90 2.77
N GLY A 235 18.23 7.91 3.01
CA GLY A 235 17.52 6.78 3.62
C GLY A 235 17.78 6.58 5.12
N ILE A 236 18.38 7.57 5.78
CA ILE A 236 18.43 7.66 7.25
C ILE A 236 17.07 8.15 7.78
#